data_AF-A0A5C7MBE9-F1
#
_entry.id   AF-A0A5C7MBE9-F1
#
_cell.length_a   1.000
_cell.length_b   1.000
_cell.length_c   1.000
_cell.angle_alpha   90.00
_cell.angle_beta   90.00
_cell.angle_gamma   90.00
#
_symmetry.space_group_name_H-M   'P 1'
#
loop_
_entity.id
_entity.type
_entity.pdbx_description
1 polymer ?
#
loop_
_entity_poly.entity_id
_entity_poly.type
_entity_poly.pdbx_seq_one_letter_code
_entity_poly.pdbx_strand_id
1 'polypeptide(L)' 'MPAKLFDLPIMHLHVHHIDGNKLNNLPDNLISLCAKCHRKAHGAR' A
#
# COMPACT_ATOMS: atom_id res chain seq x y z
N MET A 1 -14.82 -7.05 -30.79
CA MET A 1 -15.30 -6.49 -29.50
C MET A 1 -14.08 -5.90 -28.79
N PRO A 2 -13.93 -4.57 -28.65
CA PRO A 2 -12.74 -4.00 -28.01
C PRO A 2 -12.80 -4.20 -26.49
N ALA A 3 -11.65 -4.52 -25.89
CA ALA A 3 -11.49 -4.71 -24.45
C ALA A 3 -11.96 -3.48 -23.66
N LYS A 4 -12.68 -3.70 -22.56
CA LYS A 4 -13.24 -2.61 -21.74
C LYS A 4 -12.13 -1.97 -20.91
N LEU A 5 -12.16 -0.64 -20.85
CA LEU A 5 -11.28 0.23 -20.06
C LEU A 5 -11.35 -0.01 -18.52
N PHE A 6 -12.08 -1.05 -18.08
CA PHE A 6 -12.36 -1.36 -16.68
C PHE A 6 -11.64 -2.62 -16.15
N ASP A 7 -10.84 -3.29 -16.98
CA ASP A 7 -10.08 -4.48 -16.59
C ASP A 7 -8.67 -4.14 -16.07
N LEU A 8 -8.37 -2.88 -15.72
CA LEU A 8 -7.13 -2.57 -15.00
C LEU A 8 -7.21 -3.29 -13.65
N PRO A 9 -6.22 -4.13 -13.30
CA PRO A 9 -6.27 -4.86 -12.04
C PRO A 9 -6.29 -3.84 -10.90
N ILE A 10 -7.35 -3.88 -10.10
CA ILE A 10 -7.50 -3.03 -8.92
C ILE A 10 -6.33 -3.38 -7.99
N MET A 11 -5.28 -2.56 -8.03
CA MET A 11 -4.11 -2.73 -7.19
C MET A 11 -4.52 -2.40 -5.77
N HIS A 12 -4.75 -3.44 -4.97
CA HIS A 12 -5.07 -3.27 -3.56
C HIS A 12 -3.84 -2.74 -2.83
N LEU A 13 -3.89 -1.45 -2.48
CA LEU A 13 -2.86 -0.73 -1.75
C LEU A 13 -3.13 -0.84 -0.24
N HIS A 14 -2.06 -1.00 0.54
CA HIS A 14 -2.08 -1.03 1.99
C HIS A 14 -1.47 0.25 2.54
N VAL A 15 -2.05 0.79 3.60
CA VAL A 15 -1.50 1.93 4.34
C VAL A 15 -0.38 1.43 5.25
N HIS A 16 0.77 2.08 5.19
CA HIS A 16 1.94 1.82 6.01
C HIS A 16 2.30 3.05 6.84
N HIS A 17 2.51 2.85 8.14
CA HIS A 17 3.08 3.86 9.04
C HIS A 17 4.60 3.86 8.91
N ILE A 18 5.18 4.95 8.41
CA ILE A 18 6.61 5.08 8.08
C ILE A 18 7.48 4.95 9.34
N ASP A 19 7.04 5.53 10.45
CA ASP A 19 7.70 5.44 11.76
C ASP A 19 7.46 4.11 12.49
N GLY A 20 6.62 3.23 11.93
CA GLY A 20 6.20 1.96 12.56
C GLY A 20 5.23 2.10 13.73
N ASN A 21 4.87 3.32 14.13
CA ASN A 21 3.92 3.59 15.20
C ASN A 21 2.49 3.68 14.64
N LYS A 22 1.71 2.63 14.90
CA LYS A 22 0.31 2.51 14.46
C LYS A 22 -0.65 3.57 15.01
N LEU A 23 -0.22 4.33 16.03
CA LEU A 23 -1.02 5.41 16.62
C LEU A 23 -0.74 6.79 16.00
N ASN A 24 0.39 6.95 15.28
CA ASN A 24 0.74 8.21 14.63
C ASN A 24 0.09 8.30 13.23
N ASN A 25 -1.12 8.83 13.15
CA ASN A 25 -1.93 8.89 11.92
C ASN A 25 -1.81 10.22 11.16
N LEU A 26 -0.71 10.96 11.36
CA LEU A 26 -0.44 12.16 10.57
C LEU A 26 -0.27 11.77 9.09
N PRO A 27 -0.86 12.50 8.13
CA PRO A 27 -0.76 12.17 6.70
C PRO A 27 0.67 11.98 6.21
N ASP A 28 1.60 12.80 6.71
CA ASP A 28 3.02 12.76 6.35
C ASP A 28 3.75 11.51 6.91
N ASN A 29 3.14 10.78 7.85
CA ASN A 29 3.62 9.50 8.38
C ASN A 29 2.99 8.28 7.68
N LEU A 30 2.08 8.48 6.72
CA LEU A 30 1.36 7.40 6.04
C LEU A 30 1.76 7.30 4.57
N ILE A 31 2.03 6.08 4.11
CA ILE A 31 2.30 5.81 2.68
C ILE A 31 1.51 4.59 2.19
N SER A 32 0.99 4.68 0.96
CA SER A 32 0.28 3.59 0.30
C SER A 32 1.26 2.69 -0.46
N LEU A 33 1.33 1.41 -0.09
CA LEU A 33 2.23 0.42 -0.68
C LEU A 33 1.45 -0.80 -1.17
N CYS A 34 1.93 -1.47 -2.24
CA CYS A 34 1.38 -2.78 -2.58
C CYS A 34 1.73 -3.81 -1.49
N ALA A 35 0.98 -4.91 -1.39
CA ALA A 35 1.18 -5.93 -0.36
C ALA A 35 2.64 -6.45 -0.26
N LYS A 36 3.34 -6.61 -1.41
CA LYS A 36 4.74 -7.05 -1.43
C LYS A 36 5.68 -6.00 -0.84
N CYS A 37 5.49 -4.73 -1.17
CA CYS A 37 6.29 -3.62 -0.63
C CYS A 37 5.98 -3.38 0.84
N HIS A 38 4.70 -3.44 1.23
CA HIS A 38 4.28 -3.31 2.62
C HIS A 38 4.93 -4.39 3.51
N ARG A 39 4.94 -5.65 3.07
CA ARG A 39 5.63 -6.73 3.78
C ARG A 39 7.15 -6.53 3.85
N LYS A 40 7.78 -6.05 2.78
CA LYS A 40 9.22 -5.74 2.78
C LYS A 40 9.56 -4.62 3.77
N ALA A 41 8.71 -3.60 3.88
CA ALA A 41 8.91 -2.47 4.78
C ALA A 41 8.92 -2.88 6.25
N HIS A 42 8.12 -3.88 6.63
CA HIS A 42 8.14 -4.45 7.99
C HIS A 42 9.36 -5.33 8.31
N GLY A 43 10.28 -5.51 7.36
CA GLY A 43 11.39 -6.43 7.47
C GLY A 43 10.93 -7.86 7.18
N ALA A 44 11.36 -8.39 6.04
CA ALA A 44 11.20 -9.81 5.74
C ALA A 44 11.85 -10.62 6.88
N ARG A 45 11.03 -11.38 7.62
CA ARG A 45 11.50 -12.55 8.39
C ARG A 45 11.71 -13.71 7.43
#